data_AF-A0AAD1RI14-F1
#
_entry.id   AF-A0AAD1RI14-F1
#
_cell.length_a   1.000
_cell.length_b   1.000
_cell.length_c   1.000
_cell.angle_alpha   90.00
_cell.angle_beta   90.00
_cell.angle_gamma   90.00
#
_symmetry.space_group_name_H-M   'P 1'
#
loop_
_entity.id
_entity.type
_entity.pdbx_description
1 polymer ?
#
loop_
_entity_poly.entity_id
_entity_poly.type
_entity_poly.pdbx_seq_one_letter_code
_entity_poly.pdbx_strand_id
1 'polypeptide(L)'
;MNVCLLSQNQLQTLHVDLSSRLEESLCIINEKVPFNDTRTSELNALNVPLHNRRRQLKARDLAGQALSFTQDLVTALLNFHTYTEQRVQIFPIDSAIDVITPLNQKFSQYLHENASYVRPLEEGMLQLFESITEDTVTVLETSVKLKIFSEHFASYVRFLQKILPYQLKSLEEESEFSLCTSALRARNLEIHRDVKRMTAIFDKLKTYITLLALPSTKPEGLSRANYSSILTKISADLRKLHEIMKELSKHYSHKAALEQELPAATDKLKTTNDCVLSSLVALANGTNKIATFFSNNLNYFISTLSYRPKEGLGFTNPLSAEMMLQYKQKAAHYMKALKKPCPDSVPYQEGLRNRRVLLSSTESREGLMQQVQQSLEKIGKLEQEKEHWMLEAQLSKIKLENEAHRMAEILKNTDKGQLVEFSQDNALILKAAEHEKGNSINSKSTSLIGMLTSTENLQAAHLESRESLIKNHYMTRIADLTTQLQLADSKAVQFHAECRALAKRLTLSDQSNQSLTEDAKSANQNISRLQDELITTKRSYEDQLSMMSDHLCIMNETLSKQREEIDTLKMTGKGNSKKTKNR
;
A
#
# COMPACT_ATOMS: atom_id res chain seq x y z
N MET A 1 -15.32 77.66 -10.51
CA MET A 1 -14.25 77.13 -9.63
C MET A 1 -14.84 76.49 -8.37
N ASN A 2 -15.48 77.23 -7.46
CA ASN A 2 -15.86 76.74 -6.11
C ASN A 2 -16.54 75.36 -6.05
N VAL A 3 -17.46 75.03 -6.96
CA VAL A 3 -18.12 73.71 -6.98
C VAL A 3 -17.15 72.54 -7.18
N CYS A 4 -16.09 72.72 -7.98
CA CYS A 4 -15.08 71.69 -8.23
C CYS A 4 -14.12 71.51 -7.03
N LEU A 5 -13.78 72.60 -6.34
CA LEU A 5 -13.05 72.53 -5.06
C LEU A 5 -13.88 71.83 -3.98
N LEU A 6 -15.21 72.04 -3.97
CA LEU A 6 -16.11 71.40 -3.02
C LEU A 6 -16.18 69.88 -3.24
N SER A 7 -16.34 69.43 -4.50
CA SER A 7 -16.37 68.00 -4.82
C SER A 7 -15.01 67.32 -4.63
N GLN A 8 -13.91 68.02 -4.91
CA GLN A 8 -12.55 67.51 -4.67
C GLN A 8 -12.28 67.31 -3.17
N ASN A 9 -12.67 68.27 -2.33
CA ASN A 9 -12.61 68.12 -0.87
C ASN A 9 -13.51 66.97 -0.36
N GLN A 10 -14.74 66.84 -0.88
CA GLN A 10 -15.64 65.73 -0.53
C GLN A 10 -15.05 64.36 -0.89
N LEU A 11 -14.42 64.24 -2.07
CA LEU A 11 -13.74 63.03 -2.51
C LEU A 11 -12.54 62.70 -1.60
N GLN A 12 -11.78 63.70 -1.19
CA GLN A 12 -10.65 63.54 -0.28
C GLN A 12 -11.11 63.10 1.13
N THR A 13 -12.19 63.68 1.65
CA THR A 13 -12.81 63.26 2.92
C THR A 13 -13.31 61.81 2.86
N LEU A 14 -13.99 61.42 1.78
CA LEU A 14 -14.41 60.04 1.55
C LEU A 14 -13.23 59.07 1.45
N HIS A 15 -12.14 59.46 0.79
CA HIS A 15 -10.93 58.64 0.73
C HIS A 15 -10.33 58.43 2.12
N VAL A 16 -10.31 59.47 2.98
CA VAL A 16 -9.80 59.37 4.36
C VAL A 16 -10.71 58.47 5.22
N ASP A 17 -12.04 58.63 5.17
CA ASP A 17 -12.98 57.75 5.90
C ASP A 17 -12.81 56.28 5.48
N LEU A 18 -12.83 56.01 4.18
CA LEU A 18 -12.68 54.65 3.65
C LEU A 18 -11.30 54.05 3.97
N SER A 19 -10.24 54.86 3.99
CA SER A 19 -8.90 54.40 4.39
C SER A 19 -8.87 54.07 5.89
N SER A 20 -9.38 54.97 6.74
CA SER A 20 -9.44 54.77 8.20
C SER A 20 -10.26 53.53 8.56
N ARG A 21 -11.40 53.31 7.90
CA ARG A 21 -12.28 52.15 8.13
C ARG A 21 -11.72 50.86 7.56
N LEU A 22 -10.94 50.92 6.48
CA LEU A 22 -10.16 49.78 5.98
C LEU A 22 -9.04 49.42 6.98
N GLU A 23 -8.32 50.41 7.50
CA GLU A 23 -7.23 50.24 8.47
C GLU A 23 -7.75 49.72 9.82
N GLU A 24 -8.86 50.26 10.32
CA GLU A 24 -9.60 49.73 11.48
C GLU A 24 -10.08 48.28 11.23
N SER A 25 -10.66 47.99 10.06
CA SER A 25 -11.09 46.62 9.71
C SER A 25 -9.90 45.66 9.64
N LEU A 26 -8.77 46.07 9.07
CA LEU A 26 -7.53 45.29 9.04
C LEU A 26 -6.94 45.10 10.44
N CYS A 27 -7.07 46.09 11.32
CA CYS A 27 -6.66 45.98 12.72
C CYS A 27 -7.54 44.96 13.46
N ILE A 28 -8.87 45.05 13.36
CA ILE A 28 -9.82 44.09 13.93
C ILE A 28 -9.58 42.68 13.37
N ILE A 29 -9.29 42.55 12.06
CA ILE A 29 -8.94 41.27 11.44
C ILE A 29 -7.61 40.73 11.98
N ASN A 30 -6.58 41.57 12.18
CA ASN A 30 -5.30 41.17 12.76
C ASN A 30 -5.34 40.93 14.29
N GLU A 31 -6.36 41.42 15.00
CA GLU A 31 -6.47 41.27 16.46
C GLU A 31 -7.46 40.16 16.86
N LYS A 32 -8.57 39.98 16.11
CA LYS A 32 -9.70 39.10 16.48
C LYS A 32 -9.88 37.89 15.57
N VAL A 33 -9.43 37.95 14.31
CA VAL A 33 -9.60 36.86 13.33
C VAL A 33 -8.40 35.88 13.23
N PRO A 34 -7.16 36.15 13.71
CA PRO A 34 -6.11 35.15 13.61
C PRO A 34 -6.30 34.11 14.72
N PHE A 35 -6.97 33.00 14.40
CA PHE A 35 -6.95 31.77 15.20
C PHE A 35 -5.54 31.13 15.10
N ASN A 36 -4.56 31.86 15.63
CA ASN A 36 -3.13 31.66 15.40
C ASN A 36 -2.54 30.87 16.57
N ASP A 37 -2.98 29.61 16.67
CA ASP A 37 -2.53 28.62 17.66
C ASP A 37 -1.09 28.15 17.42
N THR A 38 -0.27 28.95 16.72
CA THR A 38 1.11 28.59 16.37
C THR A 38 2.03 28.50 17.58
N ARG A 39 1.60 29.00 18.75
CA ARG A 39 2.24 28.78 20.05
C ARG A 39 2.16 27.33 20.53
N THR A 40 1.16 26.57 20.12
CA THR A 40 0.91 25.21 20.63
C THR A 40 1.35 24.17 19.61
N SER A 41 2.54 23.57 19.80
CA SER A 41 3.14 22.63 18.83
C SER A 41 2.25 21.41 18.52
N GLU A 42 1.48 20.96 19.50
CA GLU A 42 0.55 19.84 19.37
C GLU A 42 -0.64 20.17 18.45
N LEU A 43 -1.25 21.35 18.63
CA LEU A 43 -2.37 21.80 17.80
C LEU A 43 -1.89 22.21 16.38
N ASN A 44 -0.65 22.69 16.25
CA ASN A 44 -0.01 22.87 14.93
C ASN A 44 0.08 21.56 14.14
N ALA A 45 0.17 20.39 14.78
CA ALA A 45 0.26 19.11 14.06
C ALA A 45 -1.07 18.73 13.34
N LEU A 46 -2.18 19.36 13.73
CA LEU A 46 -3.49 19.22 13.09
C LEU A 46 -3.67 20.12 11.86
N ASN A 47 -2.78 21.12 11.65
CA ASN A 47 -2.83 21.98 10.47
C ASN A 47 -2.59 21.17 9.20
N VAL A 48 -3.54 21.24 8.25
CA VAL A 48 -3.38 20.63 6.93
C VAL A 48 -2.19 21.28 6.20
N PRO A 49 -1.13 20.53 5.86
CA PRO A 49 -0.01 21.11 5.12
C PRO A 49 -0.48 21.66 3.77
N LEU A 50 -0.04 22.86 3.39
CA LEU A 50 -0.45 23.45 2.12
C LEU A 50 0.05 22.60 0.94
N HIS A 51 -0.86 22.08 0.13
CA HIS A 51 -0.52 21.17 -0.97
C HIS A 51 -0.44 21.92 -2.30
N ASN A 52 0.65 21.75 -3.06
CA ASN A 52 0.83 22.35 -4.37
C ASN A 52 1.28 21.28 -5.40
N ARG A 53 0.30 20.72 -6.14
CA ARG A 53 0.51 19.68 -7.15
C ARG A 53 1.58 20.05 -8.19
N ARG A 54 1.65 21.31 -8.64
CA ARG A 54 2.67 21.78 -9.61
C ARG A 54 4.10 21.74 -9.03
N ARG A 55 4.25 21.98 -7.71
CA ARG A 55 5.55 21.78 -7.03
C ARG A 55 5.89 20.30 -6.87
N GLN A 56 4.92 19.45 -6.52
CA GLN A 56 5.15 18.00 -6.32
C GLN A 56 5.44 17.27 -7.65
N LEU A 57 4.74 17.61 -8.74
CA LEU A 57 5.08 17.19 -10.10
C LEU A 57 6.55 17.49 -10.41
N LYS A 58 6.99 18.75 -10.26
CA LYS A 58 8.41 19.11 -10.46
C LYS A 58 9.36 18.37 -9.51
N ALA A 59 8.96 18.05 -8.28
CA ALA A 59 9.78 17.24 -7.37
C ALA A 59 9.95 15.81 -7.91
N ARG A 60 8.88 15.21 -8.42
CA ARG A 60 8.89 13.88 -9.05
C ARG A 60 9.69 13.86 -10.36
N ASP A 61 9.54 14.88 -11.21
CA ASP A 61 10.31 15.04 -12.46
C ASP A 61 11.82 15.11 -12.19
N LEU A 62 12.22 15.83 -11.13
CA LEU A 62 13.62 15.95 -10.71
C LEU A 62 14.12 14.68 -10.03
N ALA A 63 13.29 13.99 -9.25
CA ALA A 63 13.65 12.70 -8.67
C ALA A 63 13.84 11.61 -9.74
N GLY A 64 13.04 11.61 -10.81
CA GLY A 64 13.20 10.72 -11.96
C GLY A 64 14.50 10.97 -12.74
N GLN A 65 14.90 12.23 -12.90
CA GLN A 65 16.21 12.59 -13.46
C GLN A 65 17.37 12.17 -12.53
N ALA A 66 17.23 12.37 -11.22
CA ALA A 66 18.23 11.94 -10.25
C ALA A 66 18.38 10.41 -10.20
N LEU A 67 17.27 9.67 -10.37
CA LEU A 67 17.28 8.21 -10.51
C LEU A 67 18.05 7.77 -11.75
N SER A 68 17.72 8.25 -12.95
CA SER A 68 18.40 7.82 -14.18
C SER A 68 19.90 8.19 -14.20
N PHE A 69 20.28 9.35 -13.68
CA PHE A 69 21.70 9.70 -13.51
C PHE A 69 22.40 8.84 -12.44
N THR A 70 21.67 8.29 -11.47
CA THR A 70 22.22 7.32 -10.51
C THR A 70 22.37 5.94 -11.15
N GLN A 71 21.47 5.52 -12.03
CA GLN A 71 21.57 4.26 -12.79
C GLN A 71 22.77 4.29 -13.76
N ASP A 72 22.99 5.42 -14.46
CA ASP A 72 24.20 5.69 -15.23
C ASP A 72 25.46 5.52 -14.36
N LEU A 73 25.48 6.15 -13.17
CA LEU A 73 26.63 6.12 -12.26
C LEU A 73 26.87 4.73 -11.68
N VAL A 74 25.83 4.02 -11.28
CA VAL A 74 25.89 2.63 -10.76
C VAL A 74 26.47 1.71 -11.82
N THR A 75 26.00 1.79 -13.06
CA THR A 75 26.52 1.00 -14.19
C THR A 75 28.00 1.30 -14.43
N ALA A 76 28.39 2.57 -14.46
CA ALA A 76 29.78 2.98 -14.66
C ALA A 76 30.70 2.56 -13.49
N LEU A 77 30.20 2.57 -12.25
CA LEU A 77 30.93 2.11 -11.06
C LEU A 77 31.13 0.59 -11.03
N LEU A 78 30.08 -0.19 -11.34
CA LEU A 78 30.16 -1.65 -11.45
C LEU A 78 31.22 -2.04 -12.49
N ASN A 79 31.18 -1.41 -13.66
CA ASN A 79 32.15 -1.63 -14.73
C ASN A 79 33.56 -1.26 -14.29
N PHE A 80 33.76 -0.09 -13.65
CA PHE A 80 35.08 0.34 -13.19
C PHE A 80 35.70 -0.62 -12.17
N HIS A 81 34.95 -1.07 -11.16
CA HIS A 81 35.46 -2.02 -10.18
C HIS A 81 35.75 -3.40 -10.81
N THR A 82 34.87 -3.88 -11.69
CA THR A 82 35.02 -5.18 -12.39
C THR A 82 36.21 -5.19 -13.35
N TYR A 83 36.43 -4.13 -14.13
CA TYR A 83 37.59 -4.05 -15.01
C TYR A 83 38.89 -3.77 -14.24
N THR A 84 38.83 -3.10 -13.08
CA THR A 84 39.97 -3.00 -12.16
C THR A 84 40.32 -4.38 -11.58
N GLU A 85 39.33 -5.20 -11.21
CA GLU A 85 39.54 -6.58 -10.72
C GLU A 85 40.27 -7.43 -11.75
N GLN A 86 39.80 -7.40 -13.00
CA GLN A 86 40.45 -8.09 -14.12
C GLN A 86 41.87 -7.59 -14.34
N ARG A 87 42.11 -6.27 -14.32
CA ARG A 87 43.45 -5.71 -14.54
C ARG A 87 44.46 -6.13 -13.47
N VAL A 88 44.03 -6.21 -12.21
CA VAL A 88 44.84 -6.66 -11.07
C VAL A 88 45.21 -8.15 -11.17
N GLN A 89 44.51 -8.93 -12.02
CA GLN A 89 44.85 -10.30 -12.39
C GLN A 89 45.72 -10.40 -13.66
N ILE A 90 46.04 -9.29 -14.33
CA ILE A 90 46.75 -9.24 -15.62
C ILE A 90 48.11 -8.53 -15.52
N PHE A 91 48.22 -7.51 -14.67
CA PHE A 91 49.39 -6.64 -14.58
C PHE A 91 49.66 -6.23 -13.11
N PRO A 92 50.92 -6.23 -12.62
CA PRO A 92 52.18 -6.40 -13.37
C PRO A 92 52.47 -7.81 -13.90
N ILE A 93 51.82 -8.82 -13.32
CA ILE A 93 51.98 -10.25 -13.64
C ILE A 93 50.60 -10.79 -14.03
N ASP A 94 50.52 -11.55 -15.11
CA ASP A 94 49.28 -12.23 -15.49
C ASP A 94 49.13 -13.52 -14.68
N SER A 95 48.00 -13.65 -13.98
CA SER A 95 47.67 -14.82 -13.16
C SER A 95 47.55 -16.14 -13.94
N ALA A 96 47.50 -16.08 -15.27
CA ALA A 96 47.58 -17.25 -16.16
C ALA A 96 49.02 -17.72 -16.44
N ILE A 97 50.04 -16.94 -16.04
CA ILE A 97 51.47 -17.22 -16.27
C ILE A 97 52.20 -17.48 -14.96
N ASP A 98 51.98 -16.66 -13.92
CA ASP A 98 52.64 -16.77 -12.62
C ASP A 98 51.73 -16.23 -11.48
N VAL A 99 52.08 -16.52 -10.23
CA VAL A 99 51.25 -16.23 -9.05
C VAL A 99 51.30 -14.73 -8.70
N ILE A 100 50.20 -14.02 -8.98
CA ILE A 100 50.01 -12.62 -8.56
C ILE A 100 50.20 -12.43 -7.04
N THR A 101 50.67 -11.26 -6.63
CA THR A 101 51.04 -10.96 -5.23
C THR A 101 49.88 -11.20 -4.25
N PRO A 102 50.15 -11.62 -2.98
CA PRO A 102 49.10 -11.80 -1.97
C PRO A 102 48.29 -10.52 -1.70
N LEU A 103 48.87 -9.34 -1.95
CA LEU A 103 48.16 -8.07 -1.96
C LEU A 103 47.10 -8.03 -3.07
N ASN A 104 47.51 -8.27 -4.32
CA ASN A 104 46.64 -8.20 -5.50
C ASN A 104 45.57 -9.30 -5.51
N GLN A 105 45.89 -10.50 -5.01
CA GLN A 105 44.89 -11.55 -4.74
C GLN A 105 43.78 -11.04 -3.82
N LYS A 106 44.15 -10.45 -2.67
CA LYS A 106 43.21 -9.93 -1.68
C LYS A 106 42.47 -8.67 -2.16
N PHE A 107 43.12 -7.85 -2.98
CA PHE A 107 42.50 -6.70 -3.63
C PHE A 107 41.42 -7.15 -4.62
N SER A 108 41.74 -8.12 -5.49
CA SER A 108 40.79 -8.72 -6.42
C SER A 108 39.60 -9.37 -5.70
N GLN A 109 39.84 -10.13 -4.62
CA GLN A 109 38.76 -10.69 -3.78
C GLN A 109 37.80 -9.61 -3.25
N TYR A 110 38.33 -8.47 -2.78
CA TYR A 110 37.48 -7.36 -2.33
C TYR A 110 36.79 -6.63 -3.48
N LEU A 111 37.43 -6.46 -4.64
CA LEU A 111 36.77 -5.92 -5.83
C LEU A 111 35.62 -6.81 -6.31
N HIS A 112 35.75 -8.14 -6.19
CA HIS A 112 34.68 -9.09 -6.53
C HIS A 112 33.38 -8.84 -5.73
N GLU A 113 33.50 -8.37 -4.48
CA GLU A 113 32.33 -8.01 -3.66
C GLU A 113 31.56 -6.77 -4.18
N ASN A 114 32.09 -5.98 -5.14
CA ASN A 114 31.63 -4.62 -5.44
C ASN A 114 30.12 -4.51 -5.71
N ALA A 115 29.54 -5.49 -6.39
CA ALA A 115 28.12 -5.47 -6.77
C ALA A 115 27.18 -5.39 -5.56
N SER A 116 27.59 -5.96 -4.42
CA SER A 116 26.82 -5.93 -3.16
C SER A 116 26.75 -4.54 -2.51
N TYR A 117 27.70 -3.65 -2.81
CA TYR A 117 27.75 -2.28 -2.28
C TYR A 117 27.26 -1.24 -3.29
N VAL A 118 27.43 -1.48 -4.59
CA VAL A 118 27.09 -0.51 -5.65
C VAL A 118 25.63 -0.61 -6.10
N ARG A 119 25.07 -1.83 -6.28
CA ARG A 119 23.66 -1.99 -6.72
C ARG A 119 22.63 -1.39 -5.75
N PRO A 120 22.78 -1.46 -4.41
CA PRO A 120 21.82 -0.82 -3.50
C PRO A 120 21.67 0.70 -3.66
N LEU A 121 22.63 1.40 -4.31
CA LEU A 121 22.51 2.83 -4.58
C LEU A 121 21.35 3.15 -5.55
N GLU A 122 21.13 2.29 -6.54
CA GLU A 122 20.01 2.38 -7.49
C GLU A 122 18.68 2.12 -6.76
N GLU A 123 18.59 1.00 -6.03
CA GLU A 123 17.41 0.61 -5.24
C GLU A 123 17.01 1.72 -4.23
N GLY A 124 18.00 2.32 -3.56
CA GLY A 124 17.76 3.43 -2.63
C GLY A 124 17.18 4.68 -3.31
N MET A 125 17.62 4.99 -4.55
CA MET A 125 17.06 6.08 -5.34
C MET A 125 15.70 5.75 -5.95
N LEU A 126 15.46 4.50 -6.33
CA LEU A 126 14.17 4.03 -6.84
C LEU A 126 13.08 4.20 -5.77
N GLN A 127 13.31 3.66 -4.57
CA GLN A 127 12.38 3.83 -3.45
C GLN A 127 12.17 5.31 -3.08
N LEU A 128 13.20 6.16 -3.20
CA LEU A 128 13.05 7.60 -3.01
C LEU A 128 12.13 8.23 -4.07
N PHE A 129 12.35 7.94 -5.36
CA PHE A 129 11.50 8.41 -6.46
C PHE A 129 10.04 7.93 -6.32
N GLU A 130 9.83 6.67 -5.95
CA GLU A 130 8.49 6.12 -5.75
C GLU A 130 7.73 6.80 -4.61
N SER A 131 8.42 7.17 -3.52
CA SER A 131 7.80 7.87 -2.39
C SER A 131 7.30 9.29 -2.71
N ILE A 132 7.80 9.91 -3.79
CA ILE A 132 7.47 11.28 -4.19
C ILE A 132 6.23 11.26 -5.09
N THR A 133 5.05 11.34 -4.49
CA THR A 133 3.76 11.28 -5.20
C THR A 133 3.20 12.67 -5.53
N GLU A 134 2.32 12.75 -6.53
CA GLU A 134 1.59 13.99 -6.85
C GLU A 134 0.63 14.46 -5.75
N ASP A 135 0.30 13.59 -4.78
CA ASP A 135 -0.79 13.78 -3.83
C ASP A 135 -0.34 14.12 -2.41
N THR A 136 0.90 13.78 -2.04
CA THR A 136 1.51 14.06 -0.72
C THR A 136 2.25 15.40 -0.71
N VAL A 137 2.88 15.76 0.41
CA VAL A 137 3.80 16.90 0.50
C VAL A 137 5.22 16.40 0.79
N THR A 138 6.06 16.41 -0.25
CA THR A 138 7.48 16.06 -0.15
C THR A 138 8.30 17.21 0.45
N VAL A 139 8.95 16.95 1.58
CA VAL A 139 10.00 17.77 2.21
C VAL A 139 11.07 16.81 2.79
N LEU A 140 12.24 17.29 3.25
CA LEU A 140 13.26 16.39 3.85
C LEU A 140 12.71 15.63 5.06
N GLU A 141 11.91 16.31 5.88
CA GLU A 141 11.23 15.75 7.04
C GLU A 141 10.31 14.58 6.67
N THR A 142 9.65 14.62 5.50
CA THR A 142 8.71 13.57 5.05
C THR A 142 9.37 12.49 4.17
N SER A 143 10.58 12.73 3.69
CA SER A 143 11.30 11.87 2.74
C SER A 143 12.05 10.72 3.42
N VAL A 144 11.32 9.85 4.14
CA VAL A 144 11.87 8.70 4.90
C VAL A 144 12.79 7.81 4.05
N LYS A 145 12.46 7.64 2.76
CA LYS A 145 13.26 6.82 1.83
C LYS A 145 14.65 7.41 1.50
N LEU A 146 14.87 8.71 1.70
CA LEU A 146 16.20 9.34 1.55
C LEU A 146 17.22 8.73 2.53
N LYS A 147 16.75 8.28 3.71
CA LYS A 147 17.58 7.60 4.71
C LYS A 147 18.14 6.28 4.18
N ILE A 148 17.34 5.50 3.45
CA ILE A 148 17.76 4.21 2.86
C ILE A 148 18.87 4.45 1.82
N PHE A 149 18.67 5.41 0.90
CA PHE A 149 19.73 5.81 -0.03
C PHE A 149 21.00 6.28 0.71
N SER A 150 20.87 7.08 1.76
CA SER A 150 22.02 7.53 2.56
C SER A 150 22.75 6.38 3.25
N GLU A 151 22.05 5.35 3.72
CA GLU A 151 22.63 4.17 4.36
C GLU A 151 23.37 3.29 3.33
N HIS A 152 22.80 3.11 2.14
CA HIS A 152 23.46 2.44 1.02
C HIS A 152 24.69 3.21 0.54
N PHE A 153 24.60 4.54 0.38
CA PHE A 153 25.74 5.40 0.02
C PHE A 153 26.83 5.35 1.08
N ALA A 154 26.48 5.40 2.37
CA ALA A 154 27.45 5.23 3.46
C ALA A 154 28.08 3.82 3.48
N SER A 155 27.38 2.79 3.02
CA SER A 155 27.95 1.44 2.83
C SER A 155 28.97 1.42 1.68
N TYR A 156 28.60 1.96 0.50
CA TYR A 156 29.51 2.06 -0.64
C TYR A 156 30.78 2.88 -0.34
N VAL A 157 30.68 3.96 0.43
CA VAL A 157 31.87 4.73 0.81
C VAL A 157 32.75 4.00 1.83
N ARG A 158 32.17 3.18 2.73
CA ARG A 158 32.96 2.26 3.58
C ARG A 158 33.67 1.20 2.72
N PHE A 159 33.04 0.70 1.67
CA PHE A 159 33.68 -0.19 0.69
C PHE A 159 34.86 0.49 -0.02
N LEU A 160 34.68 1.72 -0.52
CA LEU A 160 35.80 2.51 -1.08
C LEU A 160 36.94 2.69 -0.06
N GLN A 161 36.62 2.93 1.21
CA GLN A 161 37.62 3.04 2.30
C GLN A 161 38.32 1.70 2.61
N LYS A 162 37.61 0.56 2.50
CA LYS A 162 38.16 -0.80 2.64
C LYS A 162 39.15 -1.14 1.52
N ILE A 163 38.81 -0.85 0.26
CA ILE A 163 39.67 -1.19 -0.89
C ILE A 163 40.81 -0.20 -1.13
N LEU A 164 40.65 1.07 -0.70
CA LEU A 164 41.64 2.13 -0.90
C LEU A 164 43.09 1.69 -0.62
N PRO A 165 43.49 1.24 0.60
CA PRO A 165 44.89 0.88 0.86
C PRO A 165 45.47 -0.18 -0.10
N TYR A 166 44.64 -1.11 -0.57
CA TYR A 166 45.04 -2.13 -1.54
C TYR A 166 45.24 -1.53 -2.94
N GLN A 167 44.32 -0.68 -3.42
CA GLN A 167 44.46 0.00 -4.70
C GLN A 167 45.69 0.91 -4.76
N LEU A 168 46.00 1.58 -3.66
CA LEU A 168 47.19 2.43 -3.54
C LEU A 168 48.48 1.59 -3.56
N LYS A 169 48.52 0.48 -2.79
CA LYS A 169 49.67 -0.42 -2.77
C LYS A 169 49.87 -1.18 -4.07
N SER A 170 48.80 -1.52 -4.79
CA SER A 170 48.85 -2.15 -6.12
C SER A 170 49.54 -1.22 -7.13
N LEU A 171 49.21 0.08 -7.12
CA LEU A 171 49.89 1.11 -7.93
C LEU A 171 51.36 1.35 -7.50
N GLU A 172 51.72 1.04 -6.25
CA GLU A 172 53.11 1.06 -5.78
C GLU A 172 53.88 -0.19 -6.28
N GLU A 173 53.29 -1.40 -6.24
CA GLU A 173 53.86 -2.60 -6.88
C GLU A 173 54.05 -2.42 -8.40
N GLU A 174 53.07 -1.84 -9.10
CA GLU A 174 53.19 -1.43 -10.51
C GLU A 174 54.29 -0.38 -10.76
N SER A 175 54.68 0.38 -9.72
CA SER A 175 55.75 1.38 -9.79
C SER A 175 57.13 0.81 -9.44
N GLU A 176 57.19 -0.34 -8.77
CA GLU A 176 58.42 -1.07 -8.42
C GLU A 176 58.76 -2.17 -9.45
N PHE A 177 57.80 -2.54 -10.32
CA PHE A 177 57.98 -3.51 -11.40
C PHE A 177 59.15 -3.15 -12.36
N SER A 178 59.89 -4.17 -12.80
CA SER A 178 61.17 -4.03 -13.52
C SER A 178 61.06 -3.32 -14.88
N LEU A 179 59.92 -3.43 -15.56
CA LEU A 179 59.65 -2.73 -16.84
C LEU A 179 59.03 -1.32 -16.64
N CYS A 180 58.85 -0.86 -15.40
CA CYS A 180 58.20 0.42 -15.13
C CYS A 180 59.13 1.62 -15.36
N THR A 181 58.90 2.30 -16.49
CA THR A 181 59.64 3.51 -16.90
C THR A 181 59.40 4.68 -15.92
N SER A 182 60.27 5.68 -15.94
CA SER A 182 60.09 6.92 -15.16
C SER A 182 58.78 7.66 -15.51
N ALA A 183 58.35 7.60 -16.77
CA ALA A 183 57.08 8.16 -17.23
C ALA A 183 55.87 7.39 -16.65
N LEU A 184 55.90 6.05 -16.69
CA LEU A 184 54.85 5.21 -16.08
C LEU A 184 54.76 5.44 -14.57
N ARG A 185 55.91 5.47 -13.87
CA ARG A 185 55.98 5.77 -12.43
C ARG A 185 55.38 7.14 -12.08
N ALA A 186 55.56 8.15 -12.94
CA ALA A 186 54.94 9.46 -12.76
C ALA A 186 53.41 9.40 -12.92
N ARG A 187 52.88 8.68 -13.93
CA ARG A 187 51.43 8.50 -14.13
C ARG A 187 50.79 7.65 -13.03
N ASN A 188 51.45 6.60 -12.55
CA ASN A 188 51.02 5.86 -11.37
C ASN A 188 50.91 6.79 -10.15
N LEU A 189 51.89 7.68 -9.93
CA LEU A 189 51.88 8.63 -8.81
C LEU A 189 50.85 9.76 -8.95
N GLU A 190 50.37 10.06 -10.16
CA GLU A 190 49.17 10.91 -10.38
C GLU A 190 47.88 10.17 -10.03
N ILE A 191 47.66 8.98 -10.60
CA ILE A 191 46.48 8.14 -10.34
C ILE A 191 46.38 7.79 -8.84
N HIS A 192 47.52 7.50 -8.21
CA HIS A 192 47.66 7.29 -6.76
C HIS A 192 47.16 8.48 -5.92
N ARG A 193 47.36 9.72 -6.40
CA ARG A 193 46.81 10.94 -5.78
C ARG A 193 45.34 11.11 -6.12
N ASP A 194 44.90 10.79 -7.34
CA ASP A 194 43.52 10.95 -7.78
C ASP A 194 42.55 10.00 -7.08
N VAL A 195 42.91 8.73 -6.92
CA VAL A 195 42.12 7.76 -6.15
C VAL A 195 41.97 8.21 -4.68
N LYS A 196 43.04 8.73 -4.05
CA LYS A 196 42.97 9.37 -2.72
C LYS A 196 42.00 10.56 -2.70
N ARG A 197 42.08 11.45 -3.69
CA ARG A 197 41.18 12.63 -3.81
C ARG A 197 39.73 12.20 -4.01
N MET A 198 39.47 11.20 -4.85
CA MET A 198 38.15 10.65 -5.16
C MET A 198 37.46 10.12 -3.90
N THR A 199 38.09 9.17 -3.19
CA THR A 199 37.51 8.57 -1.97
C THR A 199 37.30 9.61 -0.86
N ALA A 200 38.17 10.62 -0.77
CA ALA A 200 38.01 11.73 0.19
C ALA A 200 36.83 12.69 -0.15
N ILE A 201 36.41 12.80 -1.42
CA ILE A 201 35.19 13.54 -1.78
C ILE A 201 33.93 12.69 -1.57
N PHE A 202 33.99 11.38 -1.86
CA PHE A 202 32.91 10.46 -1.53
C PHE A 202 32.57 10.48 -0.03
N ASP A 203 33.56 10.54 0.87
CA ASP A 203 33.33 10.62 2.32
C ASP A 203 32.69 11.95 2.79
N LYS A 204 33.02 13.07 2.12
CA LYS A 204 32.35 14.35 2.36
C LYS A 204 30.90 14.34 1.87
N LEU A 205 30.65 13.82 0.67
CA LEU A 205 29.30 13.65 0.14
C LEU A 205 28.47 12.75 1.06
N LYS A 206 29.01 11.62 1.52
CA LYS A 206 28.40 10.73 2.54
C LYS A 206 28.00 11.51 3.79
N THR A 207 28.92 12.33 4.31
CA THR A 207 28.67 13.14 5.53
C THR A 207 27.51 14.11 5.32
N TYR A 208 27.49 14.87 4.22
CA TYR A 208 26.41 15.82 3.94
C TYR A 208 25.07 15.15 3.59
N ILE A 209 25.08 14.04 2.85
CA ILE A 209 23.87 13.26 2.52
C ILE A 209 23.28 12.65 3.80
N THR A 210 24.11 12.13 4.70
CA THR A 210 23.67 11.61 6.01
C THR A 210 23.05 12.72 6.86
N LEU A 211 23.62 13.92 6.87
CA LEU A 211 23.03 15.08 7.54
C LEU A 211 21.65 15.46 6.95
N LEU A 212 21.49 15.46 5.62
CA LEU A 212 20.18 15.71 4.99
C LEU A 212 19.15 14.59 5.23
N ALA A 213 19.60 13.37 5.56
CA ALA A 213 18.71 12.26 5.90
C ALA A 213 18.22 12.30 7.37
N LEU A 214 18.90 13.00 8.29
CA LEU A 214 18.51 13.06 9.71
C LEU A 214 17.06 13.55 9.94
N PRO A 215 16.55 14.63 9.31
CA PRO A 215 15.20 15.13 9.52
C PRO A 215 14.09 14.10 9.28
N SER A 216 14.33 13.11 8.41
CA SER A 216 13.38 12.07 8.06
C SER A 216 13.16 10.98 9.13
N THR A 217 13.96 11.01 10.20
CA THR A 217 13.81 10.12 11.38
C THR A 217 13.88 10.85 12.71
N LYS A 218 14.50 12.04 12.75
CA LYS A 218 14.54 12.95 13.90
C LYS A 218 14.35 14.38 13.39
N PRO A 219 13.13 14.97 13.45
CA PRO A 219 12.87 16.31 12.91
C PRO A 219 13.76 17.41 13.50
N GLU A 220 14.20 17.24 14.74
CA GLU A 220 15.13 18.16 15.44
C GLU A 220 16.61 17.92 15.09
N GLY A 221 16.93 16.82 14.41
CA GLY A 221 18.31 16.34 14.20
C GLY A 221 19.20 17.23 13.33
N LEU A 222 18.63 18.22 12.64
CA LEU A 222 19.38 19.22 11.88
C LEU A 222 18.56 20.52 11.77
N SER A 223 19.13 21.65 12.19
CA SER A 223 18.48 22.96 12.04
C SER A 223 18.28 23.33 10.56
N ARG A 224 17.06 23.76 10.21
CA ARG A 224 16.66 24.18 8.86
C ARG A 224 17.53 25.30 8.27
N ALA A 225 18.12 26.16 9.13
CA ALA A 225 19.07 27.18 8.70
C ALA A 225 20.31 26.59 8.00
N ASN A 226 20.74 25.38 8.40
CA ASN A 226 21.91 24.71 7.85
C ASN A 226 21.62 23.99 6.52
N TYR A 227 20.35 23.67 6.21
CA TYR A 227 20.01 22.89 5.02
C TYR A 227 20.51 23.55 3.72
N SER A 228 20.35 24.87 3.57
CA SER A 228 20.81 25.63 2.39
C SER A 228 22.33 25.60 2.24
N SER A 229 23.05 25.72 3.36
CA SER A 229 24.52 25.58 3.39
C SER A 229 24.94 24.17 2.95
N ILE A 230 24.30 23.13 3.49
CA ILE A 230 24.61 21.72 3.19
C ILE A 230 24.32 21.37 1.73
N LEU A 231 23.18 21.78 1.16
CA LEU A 231 22.91 21.64 -0.28
C LEU A 231 23.96 22.35 -1.13
N THR A 232 24.39 23.55 -0.73
CA THR A 232 25.45 24.31 -1.42
C THR A 232 26.81 23.59 -1.34
N LYS A 233 27.14 22.95 -0.20
CA LYS A 233 28.35 22.11 -0.08
C LYS A 233 28.27 20.85 -0.94
N ILE A 234 27.14 20.14 -0.98
CA ILE A 234 26.93 19.00 -1.87
C ILE A 234 27.10 19.42 -3.34
N SER A 235 26.51 20.55 -3.75
CA SER A 235 26.68 21.09 -5.10
C SER A 235 28.16 21.36 -5.45
N ALA A 236 28.95 21.86 -4.50
CA ALA A 236 30.37 22.12 -4.69
C ALA A 236 31.22 20.83 -4.73
N ASP A 237 30.97 19.88 -3.81
CA ASP A 237 31.71 18.61 -3.77
C ASP A 237 31.32 17.68 -4.94
N LEU A 238 30.10 17.75 -5.48
CA LEU A 238 29.71 17.06 -6.73
C LEU A 238 30.48 17.60 -7.94
N ARG A 239 30.60 18.93 -8.10
CA ARG A 239 31.47 19.52 -9.15
C ARG A 239 32.93 19.10 -8.97
N LYS A 240 33.41 19.05 -7.72
CA LYS A 240 34.77 18.62 -7.42
C LYS A 240 34.99 17.13 -7.70
N LEU A 241 33.99 16.28 -7.50
CA LEU A 241 34.02 14.86 -7.87
C LEU A 241 34.15 14.70 -9.40
N HIS A 242 33.39 15.48 -10.19
CA HIS A 242 33.51 15.46 -11.65
C HIS A 242 34.93 15.80 -12.13
N GLU A 243 35.51 16.91 -11.65
CA GLU A 243 36.87 17.30 -12.06
C GLU A 243 37.93 16.27 -11.64
N ILE A 244 37.75 15.58 -10.51
CA ILE A 244 38.64 14.46 -10.12
C ILE A 244 38.47 13.25 -11.04
N MET A 245 37.23 12.86 -11.39
CA MET A 245 36.99 11.73 -12.32
C MET A 245 37.54 12.01 -13.71
N LYS A 246 37.42 13.25 -14.17
CA LYS A 246 37.93 13.75 -15.46
C LYS A 246 39.45 13.74 -15.52
N GLU A 247 40.13 14.24 -14.49
CA GLU A 247 41.59 14.16 -14.41
C GLU A 247 42.07 12.71 -14.21
N LEU A 248 41.37 11.88 -13.41
CA LEU A 248 41.67 10.45 -13.26
C LEU A 248 41.57 9.70 -14.61
N SER A 249 40.50 9.92 -15.38
CA SER A 249 40.31 9.36 -16.72
C SER A 249 41.44 9.77 -17.67
N LYS A 250 41.84 11.04 -17.63
CA LYS A 250 42.95 11.60 -18.41
C LYS A 250 44.32 11.03 -18.00
N HIS A 251 44.64 10.94 -16.71
CA HIS A 251 45.90 10.32 -16.26
C HIS A 251 45.93 8.82 -16.55
N TYR A 252 44.79 8.13 -16.46
CA TYR A 252 44.65 6.74 -16.87
C TYR A 252 44.86 6.54 -18.38
N SER A 253 44.31 7.42 -19.23
CA SER A 253 44.53 7.38 -20.69
C SER A 253 46.02 7.49 -21.04
N HIS A 254 46.74 8.45 -20.44
CA HIS A 254 48.19 8.57 -20.63
C HIS A 254 48.98 7.36 -20.08
N LYS A 255 48.52 6.73 -18.99
CA LYS A 255 49.11 5.48 -18.48
C LYS A 255 48.90 4.34 -19.47
N ALA A 256 47.66 4.12 -19.93
CA ALA A 256 47.31 3.04 -20.84
C ALA A 256 48.09 3.12 -22.17
N ALA A 257 48.28 4.33 -22.72
CA ALA A 257 49.13 4.54 -23.90
C ALA A 257 50.59 4.13 -23.66
N LEU A 258 51.20 4.55 -22.55
CA LEU A 258 52.56 4.14 -22.18
C LEU A 258 52.68 2.64 -21.85
N GLU A 259 51.60 1.99 -21.41
CA GLU A 259 51.56 0.53 -21.21
C GLU A 259 51.42 -0.23 -22.53
N GLN A 260 50.72 0.31 -23.53
CA GLN A 260 50.63 -0.26 -24.88
C GLN A 260 51.99 -0.28 -25.61
N GLU A 261 52.90 0.63 -25.25
CA GLU A 261 54.28 0.71 -25.78
C GLU A 261 55.26 -0.30 -25.13
N LEU A 262 54.88 -1.00 -24.06
CA LEU A 262 55.77 -1.96 -23.39
C LEU A 262 55.95 -3.25 -24.22
N PRO A 263 57.18 -3.82 -24.30
CA PRO A 263 57.41 -5.12 -24.96
C PRO A 263 56.62 -6.30 -24.36
N ALA A 264 56.09 -6.16 -23.14
CA ALA A 264 55.27 -7.15 -22.44
C ALA A 264 53.74 -6.89 -22.56
N ALA A 265 53.32 -5.93 -23.40
CA ALA A 265 51.91 -5.54 -23.53
C ALA A 265 51.07 -6.60 -24.25
N THR A 266 50.47 -7.51 -23.48
CA THR A 266 49.51 -8.51 -23.98
C THR A 266 48.23 -7.84 -24.49
N ASP A 267 47.59 -8.40 -25.51
CA ASP A 267 46.33 -7.83 -26.03
C ASP A 267 45.21 -7.88 -24.99
N LYS A 268 45.24 -8.87 -24.08
CA LYS A 268 44.41 -8.96 -22.88
C LYS A 268 44.55 -7.70 -22.01
N LEU A 269 45.78 -7.25 -21.72
CA LEU A 269 46.04 -6.01 -20.98
C LEU A 269 45.52 -4.77 -21.75
N LYS A 270 45.72 -4.72 -23.07
CA LYS A 270 45.24 -3.60 -23.91
C LYS A 270 43.72 -3.48 -23.83
N THR A 271 42.99 -4.57 -24.09
CA THR A 271 41.52 -4.61 -24.02
C THR A 271 41.01 -4.28 -22.62
N THR A 272 41.61 -4.82 -21.55
CA THR A 272 41.20 -4.47 -20.19
C THR A 272 41.49 -3.00 -19.86
N ASN A 273 42.61 -2.43 -20.32
CA ASN A 273 42.90 -1.00 -20.18
C ASN A 273 41.87 -0.12 -20.90
N ASP A 274 41.44 -0.49 -22.11
CA ASP A 274 40.39 0.21 -22.85
C ASP A 274 39.03 0.12 -22.13
N CYS A 275 38.71 -1.03 -21.53
CA CYS A 275 37.52 -1.22 -20.71
C CYS A 275 37.55 -0.37 -19.42
N VAL A 276 38.68 -0.32 -18.70
CA VAL A 276 38.85 0.58 -17.54
C VAL A 276 38.72 2.04 -17.98
N LEU A 277 39.39 2.45 -19.06
CA LEU A 277 39.33 3.83 -19.56
C LEU A 277 37.90 4.22 -19.96
N SER A 278 37.18 3.35 -20.67
CA SER A 278 35.77 3.52 -21.04
C SER A 278 34.88 3.72 -19.79
N SER A 279 35.08 2.89 -18.75
CA SER A 279 34.35 3.06 -17.48
C SER A 279 34.69 4.38 -16.76
N LEU A 280 35.96 4.83 -16.79
CA LEU A 280 36.37 6.12 -16.23
C LEU A 280 35.78 7.31 -17.00
N VAL A 281 35.68 7.23 -18.34
CA VAL A 281 34.98 8.22 -19.17
C VAL A 281 33.48 8.25 -18.84
N ALA A 282 32.86 7.08 -18.67
CA ALA A 282 31.46 6.98 -18.23
C ALA A 282 31.25 7.58 -16.83
N LEU A 283 32.18 7.38 -15.88
CA LEU A 283 32.16 8.00 -14.56
C LEU A 283 32.33 9.52 -14.61
N ALA A 284 33.25 10.03 -15.42
CA ALA A 284 33.42 11.47 -15.64
C ALA A 284 32.14 12.09 -16.23
N ASN A 285 31.50 11.42 -17.18
CA ASN A 285 30.24 11.88 -17.79
C ASN A 285 29.05 11.79 -16.81
N GLY A 286 28.88 10.69 -16.09
CA GLY A 286 27.80 10.52 -15.10
C GLY A 286 27.91 11.52 -13.94
N THR A 287 29.11 11.73 -13.42
CA THR A 287 29.35 12.77 -12.40
C THR A 287 29.13 14.19 -12.94
N ASN A 288 29.40 14.46 -14.22
CA ASN A 288 29.03 15.73 -14.86
C ASN A 288 27.50 15.92 -14.92
N LYS A 289 26.75 14.91 -15.37
CA LYS A 289 25.27 14.93 -15.40
C LYS A 289 24.71 15.26 -14.02
N ILE A 290 25.16 14.55 -12.98
CA ILE A 290 24.73 14.77 -11.59
C ILE A 290 25.12 16.16 -11.09
N ALA A 291 26.36 16.61 -11.30
CA ALA A 291 26.85 17.90 -10.81
C ALA A 291 26.11 19.08 -11.45
N THR A 292 25.87 19.04 -12.77
CA THR A 292 25.14 20.07 -13.52
C THR A 292 23.65 20.06 -13.21
N PHE A 293 23.02 18.89 -13.14
CA PHE A 293 21.64 18.73 -12.66
C PHE A 293 21.45 19.37 -11.27
N PHE A 294 22.36 19.07 -10.34
CA PHE A 294 22.27 19.54 -8.96
C PHE A 294 22.54 21.04 -8.85
N SER A 295 23.48 21.62 -9.61
CA SER A 295 23.67 23.08 -9.64
C SER A 295 22.47 23.80 -10.25
N ASN A 296 21.93 23.30 -11.36
CA ASN A 296 20.84 23.95 -12.08
C ASN A 296 19.53 23.94 -11.28
N ASN A 297 19.34 22.93 -10.42
CA ASN A 297 18.18 22.82 -9.54
C ASN A 297 18.44 23.22 -8.08
N LEU A 298 19.64 23.70 -7.72
CA LEU A 298 20.00 24.09 -6.35
C LEU A 298 19.02 25.12 -5.76
N ASN A 299 18.64 26.14 -6.54
CA ASN A 299 17.67 27.14 -6.12
C ASN A 299 16.28 26.54 -5.86
N TYR A 300 15.87 25.52 -6.63
CA TYR A 300 14.62 24.81 -6.39
C TYR A 300 14.71 24.00 -5.08
N PHE A 301 15.78 23.24 -4.87
CA PHE A 301 16.01 22.47 -3.64
C PHE A 301 16.10 23.34 -2.38
N ILE A 302 16.64 24.57 -2.48
CA ILE A 302 16.62 25.53 -1.37
C ILE A 302 15.19 26.08 -1.15
N SER A 303 14.42 26.31 -2.22
CA SER A 303 13.06 26.86 -2.14
C SER A 303 11.98 25.90 -1.63
N THR A 304 12.20 24.57 -1.73
CA THR A 304 11.27 23.56 -1.20
C THR A 304 11.35 23.44 0.32
N LEU A 305 12.53 23.70 0.90
CA LEU A 305 12.77 23.70 2.34
C LEU A 305 12.15 24.91 3.07
N SER A 306 11.88 25.98 2.32
CA SER A 306 11.37 27.26 2.85
C SER A 306 9.85 27.36 2.74
N TYR A 307 9.14 26.23 2.62
CA TYR A 307 7.70 26.21 2.39
C TYR A 307 6.90 26.45 3.68
N ARG A 308 6.76 27.73 4.02
CA ARG A 308 6.12 28.26 5.22
C ARG A 308 4.62 28.55 4.98
N PRO A 309 3.69 28.17 5.88
CA PRO A 309 2.41 28.89 6.01
C PRO A 309 2.71 30.35 6.37
N LYS A 310 2.01 31.35 5.81
CA LYS A 310 2.49 32.75 5.83
C LYS A 310 2.96 33.27 7.19
N GLU A 311 2.20 33.03 8.27
CA GLU A 311 2.62 33.40 9.64
C GLU A 311 3.28 32.25 10.43
N GLY A 312 3.09 30.99 10.06
CA GLY A 312 3.44 29.82 10.90
C GLY A 312 4.95 29.57 11.10
N LEU A 313 5.34 29.18 12.33
CA LEU A 313 6.69 28.72 12.68
C LEU A 313 6.83 27.19 12.71
N GLY A 314 5.72 26.44 12.70
CA GLY A 314 5.68 24.99 12.92
C GLY A 314 6.25 24.13 11.78
N PHE A 315 6.70 22.93 12.16
CA PHE A 315 7.11 21.88 11.23
C PHE A 315 5.90 21.18 10.60
N THR A 316 6.00 20.77 9.34
CA THR A 316 5.08 19.78 8.75
C THR A 316 5.45 18.40 9.27
N ASN A 317 4.68 17.88 10.24
CA ASN A 317 4.86 16.55 10.79
C ASN A 317 4.72 15.48 9.67
N PRO A 318 5.64 14.50 9.54
CA PRO A 318 5.49 13.41 8.58
C PRO A 318 4.15 12.68 8.68
N LEU A 319 3.65 12.50 9.90
CA LEU A 319 2.34 11.89 10.15
C LEU A 319 1.18 12.73 9.59
N SER A 320 1.26 14.08 9.60
CA SER A 320 0.20 14.92 9.03
C SER A 320 0.27 14.99 7.50
N ALA A 321 1.45 14.79 6.90
CA ALA A 321 1.61 14.60 5.46
C ALA A 321 1.08 13.23 4.98
N GLU A 322 1.26 12.17 5.75
CA GLU A 322 0.67 10.84 5.46
C GLU A 322 -0.85 10.85 5.65
N MET A 323 -1.33 11.41 6.76
CA MET A 323 -2.77 11.59 7.02
C MET A 323 -3.46 12.42 5.94
N MET A 324 -2.77 13.42 5.34
CA MET A 324 -3.32 14.17 4.19
C MET A 324 -3.70 13.24 3.03
N LEU A 325 -2.86 12.26 2.69
CA LEU A 325 -3.17 11.32 1.60
C LEU A 325 -4.43 10.50 1.93
N GLN A 326 -4.52 9.99 3.17
CA GLN A 326 -5.70 9.25 3.62
C GLN A 326 -6.96 10.12 3.63
N TYR A 327 -6.88 11.38 4.06
CA TYR A 327 -8.01 12.31 4.04
C TYR A 327 -8.41 12.70 2.61
N LYS A 328 -7.43 12.91 1.70
CA LYS A 328 -7.67 13.16 0.27
C LYS A 328 -8.37 11.98 -0.39
N GLN A 329 -7.94 10.76 -0.09
CA GLN A 329 -8.59 9.52 -0.55
C GLN A 329 -10.00 9.37 0.04
N LYS A 330 -10.21 9.62 1.33
CA LYS A 330 -11.55 9.58 1.98
C LYS A 330 -12.49 10.62 1.37
N ALA A 331 -12.03 11.85 1.14
CA ALA A 331 -12.79 12.91 0.48
C ALA A 331 -13.11 12.56 -0.98
N ALA A 332 -12.17 12.00 -1.74
CA ALA A 332 -12.39 11.54 -3.11
C ALA A 332 -13.43 10.40 -3.17
N HIS A 333 -13.38 9.45 -2.23
CA HIS A 333 -14.40 8.39 -2.11
C HIS A 333 -15.79 8.96 -1.76
N TYR A 334 -15.87 9.92 -0.84
CA TYR A 334 -17.11 10.60 -0.49
C TYR A 334 -17.70 11.35 -1.70
N MET A 335 -16.89 12.15 -2.41
CA MET A 335 -17.33 12.85 -3.63
C MET A 335 -17.69 11.89 -4.78
N LYS A 336 -17.07 10.71 -4.86
CA LYS A 336 -17.45 9.64 -5.80
C LYS A 336 -18.77 8.98 -5.40
N ALA A 337 -19.03 8.81 -4.10
CA ALA A 337 -20.30 8.29 -3.60
C ALA A 337 -21.47 9.27 -3.85
N LEU A 338 -21.27 10.57 -3.60
CA LEU A 338 -22.26 11.61 -3.92
C LEU A 338 -22.58 11.71 -5.43
N LYS A 339 -21.66 11.31 -6.30
CA LYS A 339 -21.84 11.28 -7.76
C LYS A 339 -22.41 9.96 -8.28
N LYS A 340 -22.63 8.96 -7.43
CA LYS A 340 -23.34 7.75 -7.83
C LYS A 340 -24.83 8.12 -8.00
N PRO A 341 -25.47 7.85 -9.15
CA PRO A 341 -26.91 8.06 -9.26
C PRO A 341 -27.61 7.22 -8.18
N CYS A 342 -28.64 7.79 -7.56
CA CYS A 342 -29.52 7.03 -6.68
C CYS A 342 -30.10 5.86 -7.50
N PRO A 343 -30.10 4.62 -6.96
CA PRO A 343 -30.77 3.52 -7.64
C PRO A 343 -32.25 3.84 -7.79
N ASP A 344 -32.87 3.40 -8.88
CA ASP A 344 -34.27 3.70 -9.20
C ASP A 344 -35.20 3.24 -8.08
N SER A 345 -35.67 4.20 -7.28
CA SER A 345 -36.61 3.92 -6.19
C SER A 345 -37.98 3.67 -6.77
N VAL A 346 -38.58 2.53 -6.43
CA VAL A 346 -40.00 2.26 -6.68
C VAL A 346 -40.82 3.46 -6.17
N PRO A 347 -41.65 4.11 -7.00
CA PRO A 347 -42.45 5.25 -6.58
C PRO A 347 -43.35 4.90 -5.39
N TYR A 348 -43.51 5.83 -4.45
CA TYR A 348 -44.17 5.54 -3.16
C TYR A 348 -45.57 4.92 -3.30
N GLN A 349 -46.37 5.37 -4.28
CA GLN A 349 -47.68 4.79 -4.57
C GLN A 349 -47.59 3.32 -5.03
N GLU A 350 -46.57 2.97 -5.81
CA GLU A 350 -46.34 1.61 -6.29
C GLU A 350 -45.80 0.71 -5.17
N GLY A 351 -44.93 1.24 -4.30
CA GLY A 351 -44.53 0.58 -3.06
C GLY A 351 -45.71 0.25 -2.14
N LEU A 352 -46.70 1.16 -2.04
CA LEU A 352 -47.94 0.91 -1.29
C LEU A 352 -48.85 -0.13 -1.97
N ARG A 353 -48.95 -0.15 -3.31
CA ARG A 353 -49.66 -1.21 -4.05
C ARG A 353 -49.01 -2.57 -3.81
N ASN A 354 -47.70 -2.67 -4.01
CA ASN A 354 -46.94 -3.91 -3.84
C ASN A 354 -47.03 -4.43 -2.39
N ARG A 355 -46.96 -3.55 -1.39
CA ARG A 355 -47.20 -3.92 0.02
C ARG A 355 -48.62 -4.48 0.23
N ARG A 356 -49.65 -3.87 -0.36
CA ARG A 356 -51.04 -4.36 -0.24
C ARG A 356 -51.23 -5.72 -0.90
N VAL A 357 -50.69 -5.91 -2.12
CA VAL A 357 -50.74 -7.18 -2.85
C VAL A 357 -50.03 -8.28 -2.06
N LEU A 358 -48.83 -8.02 -1.54
CA LEU A 358 -48.09 -8.96 -0.71
C LEU A 358 -48.86 -9.36 0.56
N LEU A 359 -49.46 -8.39 1.27
CA LEU A 359 -50.28 -8.69 2.45
C LEU A 359 -51.48 -9.59 2.11
N SER A 360 -52.26 -9.24 1.07
CA SER A 360 -53.36 -10.10 0.62
C SER A 360 -52.91 -11.48 0.12
N SER A 361 -51.69 -11.59 -0.41
CA SER A 361 -51.09 -12.87 -0.81
C SER A 361 -50.59 -13.70 0.37
N THR A 362 -50.21 -13.09 1.49
CA THR A 362 -49.92 -13.82 2.74
C THR A 362 -51.19 -14.26 3.44
N GLU A 363 -52.21 -13.40 3.51
CA GLU A 363 -53.52 -13.71 4.12
C GLU A 363 -54.23 -14.86 3.38
N SER A 364 -54.26 -14.82 2.05
CA SER A 364 -54.83 -15.92 1.24
C SER A 364 -54.06 -17.23 1.37
N ARG A 365 -52.72 -17.19 1.44
CA ARG A 365 -51.88 -18.36 1.69
C ARG A 365 -52.16 -18.98 3.07
N GLU A 366 -52.39 -18.15 4.08
CA GLU A 366 -52.70 -18.59 5.45
C GLU A 366 -54.12 -19.20 5.53
N GLY A 367 -55.12 -18.60 4.87
CA GLY A 367 -56.46 -19.19 4.73
C GLY A 367 -56.45 -20.54 4.00
N LEU A 368 -55.67 -20.67 2.92
CA LEU A 368 -55.44 -21.94 2.22
C LEU A 368 -54.78 -22.98 3.13
N MET A 369 -53.78 -22.58 3.93
CA MET A 369 -53.11 -23.47 4.88
C MET A 369 -54.09 -24.00 5.95
N GLN A 370 -55.00 -23.15 6.44
CA GLN A 370 -56.05 -23.57 7.38
C GLN A 370 -57.06 -24.52 6.74
N GLN A 371 -57.46 -24.30 5.48
CA GLN A 371 -58.34 -25.23 4.76
C GLN A 371 -57.67 -26.60 4.52
N VAL A 372 -56.39 -26.62 4.15
CA VAL A 372 -55.61 -27.86 4.03
C VAL A 372 -55.58 -28.60 5.37
N GLN A 373 -55.24 -27.92 6.48
CA GLN A 373 -55.23 -28.52 7.81
C GLN A 373 -56.60 -29.11 8.20
N GLN A 374 -57.70 -28.38 8.01
CA GLN A 374 -59.06 -28.87 8.29
C GLN A 374 -59.45 -30.07 7.42
N SER A 375 -59.03 -30.11 6.16
CA SER A 375 -59.28 -31.27 5.28
C SER A 375 -58.48 -32.51 5.69
N LEU A 376 -57.22 -32.36 6.12
CA LEU A 376 -56.40 -33.45 6.65
C LEU A 376 -57.00 -34.02 7.95
N GLU A 377 -57.45 -33.15 8.87
CA GLU A 377 -58.15 -33.58 10.09
C GLU A 377 -59.46 -34.29 9.81
N LYS A 378 -60.18 -33.90 8.75
CA LYS A 378 -61.40 -34.60 8.31
C LYS A 378 -61.09 -35.96 7.68
N ILE A 379 -60.00 -36.07 6.91
CA ILE A 379 -59.54 -37.35 6.35
C ILE A 379 -59.17 -38.32 7.49
N GLY A 380 -58.36 -37.89 8.46
CA GLY A 380 -57.97 -38.74 9.59
C GLY A 380 -59.16 -39.25 10.43
N LYS A 381 -60.22 -38.45 10.58
CA LYS A 381 -61.48 -38.89 11.22
C LYS A 381 -62.22 -39.93 10.38
N LEU A 382 -62.31 -39.75 9.07
CA LEU A 382 -62.93 -40.72 8.16
C LEU A 382 -62.11 -42.03 8.06
N GLU A 383 -60.79 -41.97 8.24
CA GLU A 383 -59.93 -43.15 8.34
C GLU A 383 -60.18 -43.92 9.66
N GLN A 384 -60.31 -43.22 10.78
CA GLN A 384 -60.71 -43.82 12.07
C GLN A 384 -62.12 -44.44 12.02
N GLU A 385 -63.10 -43.75 11.42
CA GLU A 385 -64.44 -44.29 11.19
C GLU A 385 -64.42 -45.54 10.29
N LYS A 386 -63.62 -45.53 9.22
CA LYS A 386 -63.43 -46.69 8.34
C LYS A 386 -62.83 -47.88 9.09
N GLU A 387 -61.84 -47.67 9.96
CA GLU A 387 -61.28 -48.74 10.80
C GLU A 387 -62.30 -49.27 11.81
N HIS A 388 -63.08 -48.40 12.46
CA HIS A 388 -64.19 -48.79 13.33
C HIS A 388 -65.21 -49.68 12.61
N TRP A 389 -65.75 -49.23 11.48
CA TRP A 389 -66.73 -49.99 10.69
C TRP A 389 -66.15 -51.31 10.15
N MET A 390 -64.86 -51.36 9.82
CA MET A 390 -64.19 -52.60 9.41
C MET A 390 -64.11 -53.61 10.56
N LEU A 391 -63.78 -53.17 11.78
CA LEU A 391 -63.77 -54.02 12.98
C LEU A 391 -65.20 -54.48 13.36
N GLU A 392 -66.18 -53.59 13.28
CA GLU A 392 -67.59 -53.90 13.57
C GLU A 392 -68.19 -54.89 12.56
N ALA A 393 -67.81 -54.79 11.28
CA ALA A 393 -68.17 -55.77 10.25
C ALA A 393 -67.51 -57.15 10.51
N GLN A 394 -66.25 -57.18 10.95
CA GLN A 394 -65.56 -58.43 11.33
C GLN A 394 -66.22 -59.08 12.56
N LEU A 395 -66.52 -58.30 13.60
CA LEU A 395 -67.26 -58.77 14.78
C LEU A 395 -68.66 -59.29 14.42
N SER A 396 -69.35 -58.62 13.50
CA SER A 396 -70.67 -59.04 13.01
C SER A 396 -70.61 -60.33 12.21
N LYS A 397 -69.56 -60.53 11.40
CA LYS A 397 -69.30 -61.80 10.70
C LYS A 397 -69.06 -62.95 11.70
N ILE A 398 -68.24 -62.72 12.73
CA ILE A 398 -67.96 -63.71 13.79
C ILE A 398 -69.25 -64.04 14.58
N LYS A 399 -70.10 -63.05 14.86
CA LYS A 399 -71.43 -63.28 15.47
C LYS A 399 -72.32 -64.15 14.58
N LEU A 400 -72.43 -63.84 13.29
CA LEU A 400 -73.21 -64.64 12.33
C LEU A 400 -72.67 -66.07 12.17
N GLU A 401 -71.34 -66.24 12.18
CA GLU A 401 -70.72 -67.58 12.16
C GLU A 401 -71.09 -68.36 13.44
N ASN A 402 -70.99 -67.74 14.62
CA ASN A 402 -71.40 -68.36 15.90
C ASN A 402 -72.90 -68.65 15.98
N GLU A 403 -73.76 -67.79 15.44
CA GLU A 403 -75.21 -67.99 15.38
C GLU A 403 -75.60 -69.07 14.36
N ALA A 404 -74.90 -69.18 13.24
CA ALA A 404 -75.08 -70.28 12.29
C ALA A 404 -74.71 -71.63 12.92
N HIS A 405 -73.63 -71.69 13.72
CA HIS A 405 -73.30 -72.89 14.51
C HIS A 405 -74.38 -73.20 15.54
N ARG A 406 -74.84 -72.21 16.32
CA ARG A 406 -75.95 -72.39 17.28
C ARG A 406 -77.25 -72.84 16.61
N MET A 407 -77.62 -72.30 15.45
CA MET A 407 -78.81 -72.75 14.71
C MET A 407 -78.65 -74.20 14.21
N ALA A 408 -77.46 -74.59 13.77
CA ALA A 408 -77.17 -75.97 13.39
C ALA A 408 -77.25 -76.94 14.59
N GLU A 409 -76.91 -76.50 15.81
CA GLU A 409 -77.10 -77.28 17.04
C GLU A 409 -78.58 -77.33 17.49
N ILE A 410 -79.29 -76.20 17.47
CA ILE A 410 -80.70 -76.10 17.86
C ILE A 410 -81.60 -76.92 16.93
N LEU A 411 -81.39 -76.86 15.61
CA LEU A 411 -82.10 -77.70 14.63
C LEU A 411 -81.87 -79.20 14.84
N LYS A 412 -80.78 -79.58 15.51
CA LYS A 412 -80.41 -80.98 15.79
C LYS A 412 -80.98 -81.50 17.11
N ASN A 413 -81.33 -80.61 18.02
CA ASN A 413 -81.57 -80.95 19.44
C ASN A 413 -82.99 -80.63 19.94
N THR A 414 -83.82 -79.90 19.19
CA THR A 414 -85.05 -79.30 19.74
C THR A 414 -86.36 -79.79 19.09
N ASP A 415 -86.65 -81.08 19.21
CA ASP A 415 -88.05 -81.50 19.43
C ASP A 415 -88.31 -81.48 20.94
N LYS A 416 -89.23 -80.59 21.37
CA LYS A 416 -89.59 -80.21 22.77
C LYS A 416 -88.67 -79.18 23.48
N GLY A 417 -89.25 -78.01 23.78
CA GLY A 417 -89.20 -77.46 25.16
C GLY A 417 -88.23 -76.32 25.55
N GLN A 418 -88.69 -75.08 25.40
CA GLN A 418 -88.64 -73.95 26.38
C GLN A 418 -87.34 -73.41 27.06
N LEU A 419 -87.32 -72.06 27.18
CA LEU A 419 -86.83 -71.20 28.30
C LEU A 419 -85.32 -70.85 28.49
N VAL A 420 -85.09 -69.56 28.82
CA VAL A 420 -84.11 -68.97 29.79
C VAL A 420 -82.60 -68.91 29.42
N GLU A 421 -81.74 -67.99 29.89
CA GLU A 421 -81.76 -66.54 30.30
C GLU A 421 -80.29 -66.08 30.65
N PHE A 422 -80.06 -64.85 31.19
CA PHE A 422 -78.80 -64.25 31.74
C PHE A 422 -77.73 -63.78 30.71
N SER A 423 -77.03 -62.61 30.75
CA SER A 423 -76.50 -61.64 31.78
C SER A 423 -74.95 -61.73 31.91
N GLN A 424 -74.11 -60.72 32.23
CA GLN A 424 -74.27 -59.31 32.68
C GLN A 424 -72.95 -58.45 32.54
N ASP A 425 -73.07 -57.10 32.52
CA ASP A 425 -72.17 -55.95 32.96
C ASP A 425 -70.64 -55.87 32.63
N ASN A 426 -69.89 -54.73 32.59
CA ASN A 426 -69.95 -53.30 33.08
C ASN A 426 -69.47 -52.29 31.95
N ALA A 427 -69.39 -50.93 31.98
CA ALA A 427 -69.18 -49.79 32.93
C ALA A 427 -67.69 -49.51 33.31
N LEU A 428 -67.06 -48.30 33.48
CA LEU A 428 -67.36 -46.83 33.64
C LEU A 428 -66.28 -45.97 32.87
N ILE A 429 -66.30 -44.64 32.53
CA ILE A 429 -66.63 -43.29 33.13
C ILE A 429 -65.50 -42.73 34.06
N LEU A 430 -64.89 -41.51 33.96
CA LEU A 430 -65.38 -40.07 33.95
C LEU A 430 -64.44 -39.04 33.19
N LYS A 431 -64.33 -37.74 33.58
CA LYS A 431 -63.67 -36.57 32.88
C LYS A 431 -63.34 -35.30 33.76
N ALA A 432 -62.56 -34.33 33.18
CA ALA A 432 -62.70 -32.84 33.16
C ALA A 432 -62.31 -31.87 34.33
N ALA A 433 -61.82 -30.64 33.98
CA ALA A 433 -62.20 -29.28 34.51
C ALA A 433 -61.20 -28.11 34.15
N GLU A 434 -61.62 -26.84 34.24
CA GLU A 434 -60.86 -25.56 33.96
C GLU A 434 -61.06 -24.49 35.08
N HIS A 435 -60.39 -23.31 35.05
CA HIS A 435 -60.73 -22.14 35.91
C HIS A 435 -60.14 -20.75 35.53
N GLU A 436 -60.88 -19.66 35.81
CA GLU A 436 -60.47 -18.23 35.72
C GLU A 436 -60.20 -17.54 37.10
N LYS A 437 -59.63 -16.30 37.12
CA LYS A 437 -59.94 -15.21 38.09
C LYS A 437 -59.29 -13.82 37.84
N GLY A 438 -59.88 -12.76 38.42
CA GLY A 438 -59.32 -11.39 38.59
C GLY A 438 -60.15 -10.54 39.59
N ASN A 439 -59.62 -9.43 40.16
CA ASN A 439 -60.39 -8.51 41.05
C ASN A 439 -59.73 -7.11 41.32
N SER A 440 -60.45 -6.16 41.94
CA SER A 440 -60.04 -4.76 42.23
C SER A 440 -60.79 -4.11 43.43
N ILE A 441 -60.23 -3.11 44.14
CA ILE A 441 -60.89 -2.36 45.26
C ILE A 441 -60.28 -0.96 45.55
N ASN A 442 -60.99 -0.14 46.37
CA ASN A 442 -60.50 1.01 47.20
C ASN A 442 -60.14 2.35 46.51
N SER A 443 -60.18 3.54 47.15
CA SER A 443 -60.84 4.03 48.41
C SER A 443 -60.85 5.58 48.48
N LYS A 444 -61.54 6.19 49.48
CA LYS A 444 -61.50 7.62 49.90
C LYS A 444 -61.83 7.78 51.41
N SER A 445 -61.55 8.93 52.04
CA SER A 445 -61.94 9.27 53.43
C SER A 445 -61.95 10.78 53.71
N THR A 446 -62.65 11.22 54.78
CA THR A 446 -62.91 12.64 55.13
C THR A 446 -63.00 12.90 56.64
N SER A 447 -62.43 14.01 57.12
CA SER A 447 -62.64 14.66 58.44
C SER A 447 -62.11 16.11 58.33
N LEU A 448 -62.70 17.24 58.79
CA LEU A 448 -63.66 17.60 59.86
C LEU A 448 -63.01 18.04 61.19
N ILE A 449 -62.53 19.30 61.24
CA ILE A 449 -62.28 20.10 62.47
C ILE A 449 -62.10 21.59 62.14
N GLY A 450 -62.44 22.48 63.10
CA GLY A 450 -61.80 23.79 63.32
C GLY A 450 -62.01 24.93 62.30
N MET A 451 -63.03 25.77 62.52
CA MET A 451 -63.13 27.09 61.88
C MET A 451 -62.43 28.15 62.75
N LEU A 452 -61.36 28.77 62.24
CA LEU A 452 -60.66 29.89 62.91
C LEU A 452 -60.52 31.08 61.96
N THR A 453 -61.14 32.21 62.32
CA THR A 453 -61.09 33.47 61.58
C THR A 453 -59.82 34.26 61.91
N SER A 454 -58.69 33.89 61.28
CA SER A 454 -57.42 34.63 61.43
C SER A 454 -57.31 35.78 60.41
N THR A 455 -56.90 36.96 60.89
CA THR A 455 -56.77 38.19 60.10
C THR A 455 -55.45 38.27 59.33
N GLU A 456 -55.24 37.40 58.33
CA GLU A 456 -53.94 37.25 57.62
C GLU A 456 -54.00 37.31 56.08
N ASN A 457 -55.00 37.99 55.49
CA ASN A 457 -55.18 38.09 54.02
C ASN A 457 -54.02 38.72 53.22
N LEU A 458 -52.94 39.19 53.86
CA LEU A 458 -51.72 39.68 53.21
C LEU A 458 -50.52 38.72 53.37
N GLN A 459 -50.53 37.85 54.39
CA GLN A 459 -49.42 36.95 54.71
C GLN A 459 -49.54 35.62 53.94
N ALA A 460 -50.76 35.07 53.85
CA ALA A 460 -51.03 33.80 53.17
C ALA A 460 -50.68 33.85 51.67
N ALA A 461 -51.08 34.90 50.96
CA ALA A 461 -50.82 35.08 49.54
C ALA A 461 -49.32 35.14 49.21
N HIS A 462 -48.50 35.74 50.08
CA HIS A 462 -47.03 35.75 49.93
C HIS A 462 -46.40 34.37 50.18
N LEU A 463 -46.98 33.56 51.06
CA LEU A 463 -46.52 32.18 51.30
C LEU A 463 -46.88 31.26 50.13
N GLU A 464 -48.10 31.33 49.60
CA GLU A 464 -48.49 30.59 48.37
C GLU A 464 -47.70 31.05 47.14
N SER A 465 -47.42 32.35 47.01
CA SER A 465 -46.54 32.88 45.95
C SER A 465 -45.12 32.31 46.06
N ARG A 466 -44.54 32.24 47.26
CA ARG A 466 -43.23 31.64 47.48
C ARG A 466 -43.23 30.13 47.21
N GLU A 467 -44.25 29.41 47.68
CA GLU A 467 -44.32 27.96 47.53
C GLU A 467 -44.59 27.53 46.08
N SER A 468 -45.42 28.26 45.34
CA SER A 468 -45.62 28.05 43.90
C SER A 468 -44.36 28.36 43.09
N LEU A 469 -43.57 29.38 43.45
CA LEU A 469 -42.27 29.66 42.83
C LEU A 469 -41.27 28.51 43.06
N ILE A 470 -41.20 27.97 44.28
CA ILE A 470 -40.36 26.83 44.63
C ILE A 470 -40.81 25.56 43.88
N LYS A 471 -42.11 25.29 43.83
CA LYS A 471 -42.70 24.18 43.07
C LYS A 471 -42.38 24.29 41.58
N ASN A 472 -42.51 25.47 40.97
CA ASN A 472 -42.13 25.70 39.58
C ASN A 472 -40.62 25.46 39.35
N HIS A 473 -39.75 26.01 40.18
CA HIS A 473 -38.29 25.80 40.05
C HIS A 473 -37.93 24.30 40.07
N TYR A 474 -38.47 23.52 41.00
CA TYR A 474 -38.21 22.08 41.04
C TYR A 474 -38.90 21.31 39.91
N MET A 475 -40.11 21.70 39.47
CA MET A 475 -40.79 21.11 38.31
C MET A 475 -39.99 21.32 37.02
N THR A 476 -39.52 22.55 36.76
CA THR A 476 -38.63 22.85 35.63
C THR A 476 -37.34 22.04 35.73
N ARG A 477 -36.70 21.98 36.91
CA ARG A 477 -35.47 21.22 37.09
C ARG A 477 -35.64 19.72 36.88
N ILE A 478 -36.79 19.15 37.27
CA ILE A 478 -37.15 17.75 36.99
C ILE A 478 -37.37 17.54 35.49
N ALA A 479 -38.02 18.46 34.78
CA ALA A 479 -38.19 18.39 33.32
C ALA A 479 -36.84 18.49 32.58
N ASP A 480 -35.95 19.39 32.98
CA ASP A 480 -34.59 19.52 32.43
C ASP A 480 -33.79 18.22 32.59
N LEU A 481 -33.82 17.62 33.79
CA LEU A 481 -33.11 16.37 34.06
C LEU A 481 -33.73 15.18 33.30
N THR A 482 -35.06 15.15 33.17
CA THR A 482 -35.77 14.10 32.42
C THR A 482 -35.44 14.18 30.93
N THR A 483 -35.42 15.36 30.34
CA THR A 483 -35.07 15.55 28.92
C THR A 483 -33.58 15.27 28.66
N GLN A 484 -32.68 15.64 29.58
CA GLN A 484 -31.26 15.27 29.49
C GLN A 484 -31.05 13.75 29.55
N LEU A 485 -31.78 13.04 30.41
CA LEU A 485 -31.72 11.58 30.52
C LEU A 485 -32.25 10.90 29.24
N GLN A 486 -33.41 11.32 28.73
CA GLN A 486 -33.95 10.84 27.45
C GLN A 486 -33.00 11.07 26.27
N LEU A 487 -32.31 12.21 26.23
CA LEU A 487 -31.28 12.51 25.22
C LEU A 487 -30.01 11.66 25.38
N ALA A 488 -29.66 11.26 26.61
CA ALA A 488 -28.54 10.36 26.88
C ALA A 488 -28.87 8.92 26.44
N ASP A 489 -30.04 8.40 26.82
CA ASP A 489 -30.51 7.06 26.42
C ASP A 489 -30.64 6.94 24.89
N SER A 490 -31.22 7.95 24.23
CA SER A 490 -31.34 7.99 22.77
C SER A 490 -29.98 7.91 22.08
N LYS A 491 -28.96 8.63 22.58
CA LYS A 491 -27.58 8.56 22.08
C LYS A 491 -26.93 7.20 22.35
N ALA A 492 -27.14 6.62 23.54
CA ALA A 492 -26.60 5.30 23.87
C ALA A 492 -27.17 4.20 22.96
N VAL A 493 -28.48 4.24 22.69
CA VAL A 493 -29.15 3.33 21.75
C VAL A 493 -28.62 3.53 20.32
N GLN A 494 -28.45 4.78 19.88
CA GLN A 494 -27.89 5.08 18.55
C GLN A 494 -26.44 4.55 18.41
N PHE A 495 -25.54 4.86 19.34
CA PHE A 495 -24.16 4.35 19.29
C PHE A 495 -24.13 2.82 19.33
N HIS A 496 -24.99 2.16 20.12
CA HIS A 496 -25.09 0.70 20.13
C HIS A 496 -25.65 0.11 18.82
N ALA A 497 -26.48 0.84 18.08
CA ALA A 497 -26.88 0.47 16.71
C ALA A 497 -25.73 0.66 15.71
N GLU A 498 -25.03 1.79 15.76
CA GLU A 498 -23.88 2.10 14.89
C GLU A 498 -22.73 1.11 15.09
N CYS A 499 -22.36 0.78 16.33
CA CYS A 499 -21.33 -0.23 16.62
C CYS A 499 -21.69 -1.61 16.07
N ARG A 500 -22.97 -2.03 16.15
CA ARG A 500 -23.42 -3.31 15.59
C ARG A 500 -23.42 -3.30 14.05
N ALA A 501 -23.78 -2.17 13.43
CA ALA A 501 -23.70 -1.99 11.99
C ALA A 501 -22.23 -1.98 11.49
N LEU A 502 -21.33 -1.34 12.23
CA LEU A 502 -19.89 -1.33 11.95
C LEU A 502 -19.28 -2.73 12.09
N ALA A 503 -19.57 -3.46 13.16
CA ALA A 503 -19.11 -4.83 13.35
C ALA A 503 -19.55 -5.75 12.20
N LYS A 504 -20.82 -5.70 11.79
CA LYS A 504 -21.32 -6.49 10.66
C LYS A 504 -20.67 -6.11 9.32
N ARG A 505 -20.34 -4.82 9.12
CA ARG A 505 -19.60 -4.37 7.94
C ARG A 505 -18.14 -4.84 7.95
N LEU A 506 -17.49 -4.86 9.11
CA LEU A 506 -16.13 -5.37 9.27
C LEU A 506 -16.07 -6.86 8.92
N THR A 507 -16.93 -7.69 9.52
CA THR A 507 -16.95 -9.14 9.24
C THR A 507 -17.19 -9.48 7.78
N LEU A 508 -18.03 -8.70 7.06
CA LEU A 508 -18.24 -8.87 5.62
C LEU A 508 -17.01 -8.44 4.79
N SER A 509 -16.29 -7.41 5.24
CA SER A 509 -15.03 -6.98 4.62
C SER A 509 -13.93 -8.01 4.84
N ASP A 510 -13.86 -8.63 6.02
CA ASP A 510 -12.86 -9.65 6.34
C ASP A 510 -13.09 -10.93 5.53
N GLN A 511 -14.35 -11.36 5.38
CA GLN A 511 -14.74 -12.45 4.47
C GLN A 511 -14.33 -12.16 3.01
N SER A 512 -14.56 -10.93 2.53
CA SER A 512 -14.13 -10.53 1.18
C SER A 512 -12.61 -10.43 1.03
N ASN A 513 -11.88 -10.07 2.09
CA ASN A 513 -10.41 -10.08 2.09
C ASN A 513 -9.87 -11.52 2.07
N GLN A 514 -10.52 -12.44 2.78
CA GLN A 514 -10.16 -13.86 2.78
C GLN A 514 -10.32 -14.48 1.40
N SER A 515 -11.47 -14.31 0.72
CA SER A 515 -11.68 -14.84 -0.63
C SER A 515 -10.68 -14.25 -1.64
N LEU A 516 -10.46 -12.93 -1.63
CA LEU A 516 -9.46 -12.30 -2.50
C LEU A 516 -8.02 -12.79 -2.22
N THR A 517 -7.73 -13.21 -1.00
CA THR A 517 -6.43 -13.81 -0.63
C THR A 517 -6.30 -15.24 -1.15
N GLU A 518 -7.40 -15.99 -1.28
CA GLU A 518 -7.44 -17.32 -1.89
C GLU A 518 -7.38 -17.25 -3.42
N ASP A 519 -8.09 -16.30 -4.03
CA ASP A 519 -7.98 -15.97 -5.45
C ASP A 519 -6.54 -15.59 -5.82
N ALA A 520 -5.88 -14.73 -5.03
CA ALA A 520 -4.48 -14.34 -5.23
C ALA A 520 -3.50 -15.53 -5.10
N LYS A 521 -3.75 -16.49 -4.19
CA LYS A 521 -2.94 -17.71 -4.06
C LYS A 521 -3.09 -18.61 -5.29
N SER A 522 -4.32 -18.83 -5.76
CA SER A 522 -4.56 -19.67 -6.96
C SER A 522 -4.02 -19.02 -8.24
N ALA A 523 -4.12 -17.70 -8.37
CA ALA A 523 -3.50 -16.94 -9.45
C ALA A 523 -1.97 -17.09 -9.45
N ASN A 524 -1.31 -16.98 -8.29
CA ASN A 524 0.13 -17.19 -8.18
C ASN A 524 0.54 -18.65 -8.51
N GLN A 525 -0.23 -19.65 -8.09
CA GLN A 525 0.02 -21.05 -8.47
C GLN A 525 -0.07 -21.26 -9.99
N ASN A 526 -1.06 -20.64 -10.65
CA ASN A 526 -1.19 -20.66 -12.11
C ASN A 526 -0.01 -19.93 -12.80
N ILE A 527 0.47 -18.82 -12.25
CA ILE A 527 1.65 -18.10 -12.78
C ILE A 527 2.90 -18.98 -12.68
N SER A 528 3.17 -19.63 -11.54
CA SER A 528 4.31 -20.54 -11.38
C SER A 528 4.25 -21.69 -12.38
N ARG A 529 3.07 -22.32 -12.54
CA ARG A 529 2.86 -23.38 -13.52
C ARG A 529 3.14 -22.92 -14.96
N LEU A 530 2.66 -21.73 -15.34
CA LEU A 530 2.90 -21.17 -16.67
C LEU A 530 4.38 -20.80 -16.88
N GLN A 531 5.12 -20.46 -15.82
CA GLN A 531 6.57 -20.27 -15.89
C GLN A 531 7.31 -21.60 -16.13
N ASP A 532 6.91 -22.70 -15.48
CA ASP A 532 7.49 -24.03 -15.74
C ASP A 532 7.17 -24.53 -17.17
N GLU A 533 5.95 -24.32 -17.66
CA GLU A 533 5.55 -24.62 -19.04
C GLU A 533 6.32 -23.74 -20.06
N LEU A 534 6.66 -22.49 -19.72
CA LEU A 534 7.49 -21.61 -20.55
C LEU A 534 8.98 -22.00 -20.52
N ILE A 535 9.52 -22.41 -19.37
CA ILE A 535 10.92 -22.86 -19.25
C ILE A 535 11.14 -24.17 -20.01
N THR A 536 10.21 -25.12 -19.90
CA THR A 536 10.28 -26.41 -20.61
C THR A 536 10.14 -26.26 -22.13
N THR A 537 9.20 -25.43 -22.59
CA THR A 537 9.08 -25.12 -24.04
C THR A 537 10.29 -24.36 -24.57
N LYS A 538 10.81 -23.34 -23.85
CA LYS A 538 12.05 -22.64 -24.23
C LYS A 538 13.20 -23.62 -24.38
N ARG A 539 13.42 -24.49 -23.39
CA ARG A 539 14.50 -25.48 -23.42
C ARG A 539 14.37 -26.42 -24.63
N SER A 540 13.15 -26.89 -24.94
CA SER A 540 12.91 -27.72 -26.13
C SER A 540 13.31 -27.02 -27.43
N TYR A 541 13.15 -25.70 -27.54
CA TYR A 541 13.62 -24.95 -28.71
C TYR A 541 15.14 -24.74 -28.71
N GLU A 542 15.76 -24.50 -27.55
CA GLU A 542 17.22 -24.42 -27.42
C GLU A 542 17.90 -25.76 -27.78
N ASP A 543 17.38 -26.89 -27.31
CA ASP A 543 17.86 -28.24 -27.65
C ASP A 543 17.68 -28.54 -29.16
N GLN A 544 16.57 -28.13 -29.78
CA GLN A 544 16.36 -28.26 -31.23
C GLN A 544 17.32 -27.39 -32.06
N LEU A 545 17.58 -26.16 -31.64
CA LEU A 545 18.54 -25.26 -32.30
C LEU A 545 19.98 -25.77 -32.17
N SER A 546 20.34 -26.42 -31.05
CA SER A 546 21.62 -27.11 -30.90
C SER A 546 21.75 -28.23 -31.93
N MET A 547 20.78 -29.16 -31.98
CA MET A 547 20.82 -30.29 -32.93
C MET A 547 20.88 -29.83 -34.40
N MET A 548 20.19 -28.75 -34.76
CA MET A 548 20.33 -28.14 -36.09
C MET A 548 21.73 -27.56 -36.33
N SER A 549 22.33 -26.92 -35.32
CA SER A 549 23.68 -26.35 -35.41
C SER A 549 24.76 -27.43 -35.58
N ASP A 550 24.63 -28.53 -34.81
CA ASP A 550 25.50 -29.69 -34.91
C ASP A 550 25.39 -30.37 -36.30
N HIS A 551 24.16 -30.54 -36.81
CA HIS A 551 23.93 -31.06 -38.15
C HIS A 551 24.51 -30.15 -39.25
N LEU A 552 24.39 -28.82 -39.12
CA LEU A 552 25.02 -27.87 -40.04
C LEU A 552 26.56 -27.92 -39.96
N CYS A 553 27.14 -28.18 -38.79
CA CYS A 553 28.58 -28.40 -38.63
C CYS A 553 29.05 -29.64 -39.40
N ILE A 554 28.37 -30.79 -39.20
CA ILE A 554 28.65 -32.05 -39.92
C ILE A 554 28.47 -31.90 -41.44
N MET A 555 27.46 -31.13 -41.87
CA MET A 555 27.25 -30.83 -43.28
C MET A 555 28.36 -29.97 -43.87
N ASN A 556 28.86 -28.96 -43.14
CA ASN A 556 29.98 -28.13 -43.57
C ASN A 556 31.32 -28.91 -43.60
N GLU A 557 31.53 -29.84 -42.66
CA GLU A 557 32.67 -30.77 -42.73
C GLU A 557 32.62 -31.67 -43.97
N THR A 558 31.46 -32.26 -44.27
CA THR A 558 31.33 -33.18 -45.42
C THR A 558 31.44 -32.45 -46.75
N LEU A 559 30.88 -31.23 -46.86
CA LEU A 559 31.10 -30.35 -48.02
C LEU A 559 32.58 -29.93 -48.16
N SER A 560 33.30 -29.72 -47.06
CA SER A 560 34.74 -29.41 -47.09
C SER A 560 35.56 -30.60 -47.56
N LYS A 561 35.30 -31.80 -47.03
CA LYS A 561 35.95 -33.06 -47.44
C LYS A 561 35.70 -33.36 -48.93
N GLN A 562 34.47 -33.19 -49.42
CA GLN A 562 34.15 -33.31 -50.85
C GLN A 562 34.89 -32.26 -51.71
N ARG A 563 35.11 -31.05 -51.21
CA ARG A 563 35.87 -30.01 -51.92
C ARG A 563 37.35 -30.34 -52.01
N GLU A 564 37.95 -30.87 -50.95
CA GLU A 564 39.33 -31.38 -50.94
C GLU A 564 39.50 -32.56 -51.90
N GLU A 565 38.53 -33.49 -51.95
CA GLU A 565 38.50 -34.58 -52.92
C GLU A 565 38.43 -34.05 -54.37
N ILE A 566 37.53 -33.10 -54.64
CA ILE A 566 37.42 -32.43 -55.95
C ILE A 566 38.73 -31.73 -56.34
N ASP A 567 39.42 -31.05 -55.42
CA ASP A 567 40.65 -30.32 -55.73
C ASP A 567 41.88 -31.25 -55.86
N THR A 568 41.94 -32.37 -55.13
CA THR A 568 42.95 -33.42 -55.36
C THR A 568 42.72 -34.17 -56.69
N LEU A 569 41.48 -34.40 -57.10
CA LEU A 569 41.14 -34.91 -58.43
C LEU A 569 41.53 -33.93 -59.55
N LYS A 570 41.36 -32.61 -59.37
CA LYS A 570 41.89 -31.59 -60.31
C LYS A 570 43.41 -31.60 -60.39
N MET A 571 44.11 -31.76 -59.27
CA MET A 571 45.58 -31.81 -59.24
C MET A 571 46.13 -33.07 -59.93
N THR A 572 45.53 -34.24 -59.70
CA THR A 572 45.92 -35.49 -60.38
C THR A 572 45.61 -35.46 -61.88
N GLY A 573 44.48 -34.86 -62.29
CA GLY A 573 44.17 -34.60 -63.70
C GLY A 573 45.20 -33.69 -64.41
N LYS A 574 45.74 -32.69 -63.69
CA LYS A 574 46.86 -31.85 -64.17
C LYS A 574 48.22 -32.58 -64.16
N GLY A 575 48.37 -33.65 -63.38
CA GLY A 575 49.56 -34.51 -63.38
C GLY A 575 49.66 -35.36 -64.66
N ASN A 576 48.58 -36.04 -65.04
CA ASN A 576 48.57 -36.95 -66.20
C ASN A 576 48.79 -36.22 -67.54
N SER A 577 48.35 -34.97 -67.65
CA SER A 577 48.52 -34.15 -68.86
C SER A 577 49.96 -33.68 -69.12
N LYS A 578 50.93 -33.97 -68.23
CA LYS A 578 52.37 -33.79 -68.50
C LYS A 578 53.11 -35.05 -68.99
N LYS A 579 52.55 -36.27 -68.86
CA LYS A 579 53.21 -37.50 -69.33
C LYS A 579 52.99 -37.80 -70.81
N THR A 580 51.94 -37.27 -71.43
CA THR A 580 51.56 -37.54 -72.83
C THR A 580 52.16 -36.56 -73.86
N LYS A 581 53.26 -35.88 -73.54
CA LYS A 581 53.91 -34.91 -74.46
C LYS A 581 55.36 -35.24 -74.88
N ASN A 582 55.91 -36.37 -74.40
CA ASN A 582 57.24 -36.87 -74.76
C ASN A 582 57.16 -38.34 -75.23
N ARG A 583 56.36 -38.63 -76.26
CA ARG A 583 56.44 -39.87 -77.04
C ARG A 583 55.87 -39.65 -78.44
#